data_AF-A0A372IQ74-F1
#
_entry.id   AF-A0A372IQ74-F1
#
_cell.length_a   1.000
_cell.length_b   1.000
_cell.length_c   1.000
_cell.angle_alpha   90.00
_cell.angle_beta   90.00
_cell.angle_gamma   90.00
#
_symmetry.space_group_name_H-M   'P 1'
#
loop_
_entity.id
_entity.type
_entity.pdbx_description
1 polymer ?
#
loop_
_entity_poly.entity_id
_entity_poly.type
_entity_poly.pdbx_seq_one_letter_code
_entity_poly.pdbx_strand_id
1 'polypeptide(L)'
;MSFCLNKHLTPLQRRSIRLMGAALLLVVLTNFTDGKLPNPLVDLFPALAHLSPHPGQSAFLIGLISALSAIPVLFAVFVVGRYLSAEPDEFVRALVIRALLWSFAFTMAGNAVADALMQIYSRTFPLTILDGDIFFISFALSLRLMLRTYR
;
A
#
# COMPACT_ATOMS: atom_id res chain seq x y z
N MET A 1 10.34 -13.32 -9.37
CA MET A 1 10.85 -11.93 -9.35
C MET A 1 11.56 -11.63 -10.67
N SER A 2 10.90 -10.90 -11.60
CA SER A 2 11.53 -10.41 -12.85
C SER A 2 10.95 -9.06 -13.28
N PHE A 3 10.56 -8.21 -12.33
CA PHE A 3 10.15 -6.83 -12.62
C PHE A 3 11.34 -5.84 -12.65
N CYS A 4 12.53 -6.26 -12.21
CA CYS A 4 13.68 -5.36 -12.03
C CYS A 4 14.80 -5.49 -13.09
N LEU A 5 14.63 -6.30 -14.14
CA LEU A 5 15.72 -6.64 -15.07
C LEU A 5 15.37 -6.43 -16.55
N ASN A 6 14.56 -5.41 -16.85
CA ASN A 6 14.38 -4.98 -18.24
C ASN A 6 15.27 -3.76 -18.53
N LYS A 7 16.27 -3.95 -19.40
CA LYS A 7 17.27 -2.92 -19.78
C LYS A 7 16.69 -1.71 -20.54
N HIS A 8 15.37 -1.65 -20.74
CA HIS A 8 14.69 -0.65 -21.57
C HIS A 8 13.67 0.23 -20.83
N LEU A 9 13.81 0.42 -19.50
CA LEU A 9 12.96 1.37 -18.78
C LEU A 9 13.35 2.81 -19.12
N THR A 10 12.35 3.64 -19.46
CA THR A 10 12.56 5.07 -19.66
C THR A 10 13.05 5.73 -18.35
N PRO A 11 13.79 6.85 -18.40
CA PRO A 11 14.24 7.54 -17.20
C PRO A 11 13.08 7.95 -16.29
N LEU A 12 11.92 8.23 -16.90
CA LEU A 12 10.68 8.55 -16.21
C LEU A 12 10.13 7.35 -15.44
N GLN A 13 9.98 6.20 -16.09
CA GLN A 13 9.54 4.95 -15.44
C GLN A 13 10.48 4.54 -14.30
N ARG A 14 11.79 4.66 -14.50
CA ARG A 14 12.79 4.35 -13.47
C ARG A 14 12.64 5.26 -12.24
N ARG A 15 12.41 6.56 -12.44
CA ARG A 15 12.21 7.51 -11.35
C ARG A 15 10.91 7.19 -10.59
N SER A 16 9.82 6.93 -11.29
CA SER A 16 8.54 6.59 -10.67
C SER A 16 8.59 5.29 -9.88
N ILE A 17 9.28 4.26 -10.38
CA ILE A 17 9.48 3.00 -9.64
C ILE A 17 10.26 3.24 -8.35
N ARG A 18 11.32 4.06 -8.38
CA ARG A 18 12.10 4.38 -7.16
C ARG A 18 11.26 5.15 -6.14
N LEU A 19 10.50 6.14 -6.58
CA LEU A 19 9.62 6.91 -5.70
C LEU A 19 8.49 6.05 -5.14
N MET A 20 7.97 5.11 -5.94
CA MET A 20 6.97 4.15 -5.49
C MET A 20 7.54 3.18 -4.47
N GLY A 21 8.76 2.68 -4.69
CA GLY A 21 9.48 1.87 -3.70
C GLY A 21 9.72 2.62 -2.38
N ALA A 22 10.05 3.91 -2.45
CA ALA A 22 10.15 4.75 -1.25
C ALA A 22 8.79 4.94 -0.56
N ALA A 23 7.70 5.12 -1.30
CA ALA A 23 6.36 5.20 -0.74
C ALA A 23 5.97 3.90 -0.03
N LEU A 24 6.25 2.75 -0.64
CA LEU A 24 6.08 1.42 -0.06
C LEU A 24 6.85 1.24 1.24
N LEU A 25 8.14 1.60 1.26
CA LEU A 25 8.95 1.53 2.48
C LEU A 25 8.39 2.43 3.57
N LEU A 26 7.92 3.63 3.21
CA LEU A 26 7.30 4.54 4.16
C LEU A 26 5.98 3.97 4.73
N VAL A 27 5.13 3.35 3.90
CA VAL A 27 3.91 2.65 4.37
C VAL A 27 4.27 1.57 5.39
N VAL A 28 5.24 0.72 5.06
CA VAL A 28 5.73 -0.34 5.95
C VAL A 28 6.26 0.24 7.26
N LEU A 29 7.03 1.34 7.20
CA LEU A 29 7.54 2.01 8.40
C LEU A 29 6.41 2.62 9.26
N THR A 30 5.42 3.27 8.64
CA THR A 30 4.28 3.85 9.37
C THR A 30 3.41 2.79 10.02
N ASN A 31 3.32 1.60 9.43
CA ASN A 31 2.61 0.46 10.02
C ASN A 31 3.20 0.03 11.38
N PHE A 32 4.52 0.17 11.58
CA PHE A 32 5.15 -0.12 12.87
C PHE A 32 4.87 0.96 13.94
N THR A 33 4.39 2.13 13.55
CA THR A 33 4.15 3.26 14.46
C THR A 33 2.73 3.32 15.02
N ASP A 34 1.80 2.53 14.46
CA ASP A 34 0.41 2.52 14.90
C ASP A 34 0.23 1.62 16.13
N GLY A 35 0.11 2.25 17.31
CA GLY A 35 0.03 1.56 18.60
C GLY A 35 -1.36 1.13 19.05
N LYS A 36 -2.41 1.41 18.26
CA LYS A 36 -3.79 1.07 18.60
C LYS A 36 -4.29 -0.23 17.98
N LEU A 37 -3.55 -0.81 17.04
CA LEU A 37 -3.89 -2.09 16.46
C LEU A 37 -3.13 -3.20 17.21
N PRO A 38 -3.77 -4.35 17.51
CA PRO A 38 -3.03 -5.54 17.88
C PRO A 38 -2.12 -5.88 16.70
N ASN A 39 -0.85 -5.52 16.84
CA ASN A 39 0.15 -5.72 15.80
C ASN A 39 0.54 -7.20 15.83
N PRO A 40 0.06 -8.05 14.91
CA PRO A 40 0.48 -9.44 14.85
C PRO A 40 2.00 -9.55 14.63
N LEU A 41 2.65 -8.50 14.13
CA LEU A 41 4.10 -8.39 14.02
C LEU A 41 4.80 -8.24 15.37
N VAL A 42 4.17 -7.60 16.35
CA VAL A 42 4.65 -7.54 17.74
C VAL A 42 4.42 -8.89 18.42
N ASP A 43 3.32 -9.58 18.10
CA ASP A 43 3.07 -10.95 18.57
C ASP A 43 4.02 -11.99 17.93
N LEU A 44 4.38 -11.81 16.65
CA LEU A 44 5.33 -12.69 15.93
C LEU A 44 6.79 -12.39 16.28
N PHE A 45 7.10 -11.13 16.60
CA PHE A 45 8.44 -10.65 16.97
C PHE A 45 8.39 -9.84 18.29
N PRO A 46 8.48 -10.51 19.45
CA PRO A 46 8.34 -9.86 20.75
C PRO A 46 9.39 -8.79 21.03
N ALA A 47 10.52 -8.79 20.32
CA ALA A 47 11.54 -7.74 20.39
C ALA A 47 11.03 -6.36 19.92
N LEU A 48 10.00 -6.32 19.06
CA LEU A 48 9.39 -5.09 18.58
C LEU A 48 8.41 -4.47 19.59
N ALA A 49 8.04 -5.19 20.65
CA ALA A 49 7.13 -4.70 21.69
C ALA A 49 7.66 -3.45 22.42
N HIS A 50 8.99 -3.28 22.48
CA HIS A 50 9.63 -2.11 23.09
C HIS A 50 9.43 -0.81 22.31
N LEU A 51 9.02 -0.89 21.03
CA LEU A 51 8.67 0.27 20.21
C LEU A 51 7.19 0.64 20.31
N SER A 52 6.38 -0.17 21.00
CA SER A 52 4.95 0.08 21.16
C SER A 52 4.73 1.30 22.06
N PRO A 53 3.88 2.26 21.66
CA PRO A 53 3.65 3.47 22.44
C PRO A 53 2.99 3.13 23.79
N HIS A 54 3.44 3.83 24.83
CA HIS A 54 3.00 3.60 26.20
C HIS A 54 1.51 3.95 26.40
N PRO A 55 0.76 3.18 27.21
CA PRO A 55 -0.64 3.45 27.49
C PRO A 55 -0.75 4.72 28.35
N GLY A 56 -1.08 5.84 27.71
CA GLY A 56 -1.15 7.16 28.35
C GLY A 56 -1.05 8.36 27.40
N GLN A 57 -0.85 8.15 26.09
CA GLN A 57 -0.77 9.23 25.11
C GLN A 57 -2.14 9.89 24.86
N SER A 58 -2.13 11.23 24.74
CA SER A 58 -3.35 12.02 24.51
C SER A 58 -4.02 11.63 23.19
N ALA A 59 -5.36 11.58 23.16
CA ALA A 59 -6.12 11.24 21.96
C ALA A 59 -5.76 12.12 20.75
N PHE A 60 -5.32 13.37 21.00
CA PHE A 60 -4.83 14.30 20.00
C PHE A 60 -3.51 13.84 19.35
N LEU A 61 -2.53 13.39 20.13
CA LEU A 61 -1.26 12.88 19.60
C LEU A 61 -1.48 11.64 18.73
N ILE A 62 -2.39 10.76 19.15
CA ILE A 62 -2.72 9.56 18.39
C ILE A 62 -3.40 9.94 17.06
N GLY A 63 -4.36 10.87 17.09
CA GLY A 63 -4.99 11.40 15.88
C GLY A 63 -3.98 12.04 14.91
N LEU A 64 -3.00 12.78 15.43
CA LEU A 64 -1.94 13.38 14.62
C LEU A 64 -1.04 12.32 13.96
N ILE A 65 -0.63 11.29 14.72
CA ILE A 65 0.17 10.17 14.22
C ILE A 65 -0.60 9.38 13.15
N SER A 66 -1.90 9.12 13.38
CA SER A 66 -2.75 8.47 12.38
C SER A 66 -2.97 9.33 11.13
N ALA A 67 -3.02 10.66 11.25
CA ALA A 67 -3.05 11.53 10.07
C ALA A 67 -1.71 11.51 9.33
N LEU A 68 -0.60 11.39 10.05
CA LEU A 68 0.74 11.30 9.48
C LEU A 68 0.95 9.99 8.73
N SER A 69 0.36 8.88 9.18
CA SER A 69 0.43 7.58 8.50
C SER A 69 -0.29 7.55 7.15
N ALA A 70 -1.15 8.53 6.84
CA ALA A 70 -1.75 8.70 5.52
C ALA A 70 -0.79 9.33 4.48
N ILE A 71 0.28 10.00 4.92
CA ILE A 71 1.23 10.69 4.02
C ILE A 71 1.85 9.76 2.97
N PRO A 72 2.34 8.55 3.31
CA PRO A 72 2.92 7.64 2.33
C PRO A 72 1.95 7.24 1.23
N VAL A 73 0.66 7.07 1.57
CA VAL A 73 -0.40 6.75 0.61
C VAL A 73 -0.65 7.94 -0.32
N LEU A 74 -0.78 9.15 0.23
CA LEU A 74 -0.92 10.37 -0.57
C LEU A 74 0.29 10.59 -1.49
N PHE A 75 1.50 10.30 -0.98
CA PHE A 75 2.72 10.38 -1.76
C PHE A 75 2.73 9.37 -2.92
N ALA A 76 2.28 8.13 -2.69
CA ALA A 76 2.14 7.12 -3.74
C ALA A 76 1.15 7.60 -4.83
N VAL A 77 -0.02 8.11 -4.43
CA VAL A 77 -1.02 8.66 -5.36
C VAL A 77 -0.46 9.82 -6.17
N PHE A 78 0.29 10.72 -5.53
CA PHE A 78 0.96 11.83 -6.21
C PHE A 78 1.99 11.35 -7.25
N VAL A 79 2.80 10.35 -6.90
CA VAL A 79 3.79 9.75 -7.83
C VAL A 79 3.09 9.13 -9.03
N VAL A 80 1.98 8.41 -8.82
CA VAL A 80 1.16 7.85 -9.90
C VAL A 80 0.58 8.95 -10.78
N GLY A 81 -0.02 10.00 -10.19
CA GLY A 81 -0.61 11.11 -10.95
C GLY A 81 0.42 11.81 -11.83
N ARG A 82 1.63 12.05 -11.29
CA ARG A 82 2.75 12.61 -12.04
C ARG A 82 3.25 11.68 -13.15
N TYR A 83 3.23 10.36 -12.91
CA TYR A 83 3.58 9.38 -13.93
C TYR A 83 2.57 9.40 -15.09
N LEU A 84 1.27 9.35 -14.78
CA LEU A 84 0.20 9.33 -15.77
C LEU A 84 0.14 10.60 -16.61
N SER A 85 0.42 11.77 -16.02
CA SER A 85 0.40 13.05 -16.76
C SER A 85 1.58 13.21 -17.72
N ALA A 86 2.68 12.51 -17.46
CA ALA A 86 3.91 12.62 -18.24
C ALA A 86 4.15 11.43 -19.18
N GLU A 87 3.31 10.39 -19.12
CA GLU A 87 3.36 9.25 -20.04
C GLU A 87 2.74 9.64 -21.40
N PRO A 88 3.53 9.66 -22.50
CA PRO A 88 3.06 10.08 -23.81
C PRO A 88 2.15 9.04 -24.48
N ASP A 89 2.30 7.76 -24.11
CA ASP A 89 1.53 6.66 -24.68
C ASP A 89 0.18 6.51 -23.97
N GLU A 90 -0.90 6.74 -24.73
CA GLU A 90 -2.27 6.61 -24.21
C GLU A 90 -2.62 5.16 -23.84
N PHE A 91 -2.06 4.18 -24.55
CA PHE A 91 -2.30 2.77 -24.27
C PHE A 91 -1.72 2.37 -22.91
N VAL A 92 -0.46 2.73 -22.66
CA VAL A 92 0.19 2.48 -21.35
C VAL A 92 -0.56 3.20 -20.25
N ARG A 93 -0.94 4.46 -20.47
CA ARG A 93 -1.72 5.26 -19.50
C ARG A 93 -3.04 4.58 -19.15
N ALA A 94 -3.81 4.14 -20.15
CA ALA A 94 -5.08 3.45 -19.93
C ALA A 94 -4.91 2.11 -19.20
N LEU A 95 -3.86 1.36 -19.54
CA LEU A 95 -3.55 0.07 -18.92
C LEU A 95 -3.19 0.24 -17.43
N VAL A 96 -2.38 1.24 -17.09
CA VAL A 96 -2.02 1.55 -15.69
C VAL A 96 -3.24 2.01 -14.90
N ILE A 97 -4.09 2.88 -15.47
CA ILE A 97 -5.33 3.32 -14.81
C ILE A 97 -6.25 2.12 -14.52
N ARG A 98 -6.45 1.22 -15.48
CA ARG A 98 -7.26 0.02 -15.28
C ARG A 98 -6.68 -0.86 -14.17
N ALA A 99 -5.35 -1.06 -14.14
CA ALA A 99 -4.72 -1.84 -13.08
C ALA A 99 -4.87 -1.21 -11.69
N LEU A 100 -4.82 0.13 -11.59
CA LEU A 100 -5.08 0.84 -10.35
C LEU A 100 -6.52 0.65 -9.88
N LEU A 101 -7.49 0.77 -10.78
CA LEU A 101 -8.91 0.59 -10.46
C LEU A 101 -9.19 -0.83 -9.95
N TRP A 102 -8.61 -1.85 -10.59
CA TRP A 102 -8.71 -3.23 -10.10
C TRP A 102 -8.06 -3.42 -8.74
N SER A 103 -6.91 -2.79 -8.50
CA SER A 103 -6.28 -2.82 -7.19
C SER A 103 -7.17 -2.22 -6.10
N PHE A 104 -7.73 -1.03 -6.35
CA PHE A 104 -8.69 -0.41 -5.43
C PHE A 104 -9.89 -1.30 -5.16
N ALA A 105 -10.44 -1.94 -6.19
CA ALA A 105 -11.56 -2.87 -6.03
C ALA A 105 -11.19 -4.07 -5.15
N PHE A 106 -10.01 -4.67 -5.33
CA PHE A 106 -9.55 -5.79 -4.51
C PHE A 106 -9.29 -5.38 -3.06
N THR A 107 -8.63 -4.24 -2.81
CA THR A 107 -8.39 -3.74 -1.46
C THR A 107 -9.72 -3.45 -0.75
N MET A 108 -10.64 -2.74 -1.40
CA MET A 108 -11.95 -2.41 -0.80
C MET A 108 -12.81 -3.66 -0.54
N ALA A 109 -12.85 -4.60 -1.48
CA ALA A 109 -13.56 -5.86 -1.29
C ALA A 109 -12.93 -6.71 -0.17
N GLY A 110 -11.60 -6.75 -0.12
CA GLY A 110 -10.86 -7.41 0.96
C GLY A 110 -11.22 -6.83 2.33
N ASN A 111 -11.24 -5.49 2.45
CA ASN A 111 -11.60 -4.82 3.69
C ASN A 111 -13.06 -5.05 4.08
N ALA A 112 -14.00 -4.99 3.13
CA ALA A 112 -15.40 -5.27 3.41
C ALA A 112 -15.61 -6.70 3.94
N VAL A 113 -14.94 -7.69 3.34
CA VAL A 113 -14.99 -9.09 3.81
C VAL A 113 -14.31 -9.24 5.16
N ALA A 114 -13.16 -8.59 5.36
CA ALA A 114 -12.44 -8.56 6.63
C ALA A 114 -13.34 -8.03 7.76
N ASP A 115 -13.93 -6.87 7.55
CA ASP A 115 -14.79 -6.19 8.52
C ASP A 115 -16.01 -7.05 8.87
N ALA A 116 -16.63 -7.69 7.87
CA ALA A 116 -17.74 -8.62 8.10
C ALA A 116 -17.31 -9.82 8.97
N LEU A 117 -16.13 -10.40 8.70
CA LEU A 117 -15.58 -11.49 9.50
C LEU A 117 -15.22 -11.02 10.93
N MET A 118 -14.67 -9.81 11.09
CA MET A 118 -14.35 -9.23 12.40
C MET A 118 -15.61 -9.08 13.26
N GLN A 119 -16.72 -8.66 12.66
CA GLN A 119 -18.00 -8.54 13.34
C GLN A 119 -18.54 -9.91 13.77
N ILE A 120 -18.44 -10.94 12.92
CA ILE A 120 -18.94 -12.29 13.23
C ILE A 120 -18.10 -12.97 14.33
N TYR A 121 -16.78 -12.90 14.22
CA TYR A 121 -15.88 -13.65 15.11
C TYR A 121 -15.42 -12.85 16.33
N SER A 122 -15.82 -11.58 16.47
CA SER A 122 -15.40 -10.67 17.55
C SER A 122 -13.87 -10.58 17.71
N ARG A 123 -13.14 -10.88 16.64
CA ARG A 123 -11.68 -10.87 16.58
C ARG A 123 -11.24 -9.84 15.55
N THR A 124 -10.24 -9.06 15.90
CA THR A 124 -9.65 -8.11 14.97
C THR A 124 -8.74 -8.84 14.00
N PHE A 125 -8.98 -8.64 12.69
CA PHE A 125 -8.07 -9.10 11.65
C PHE A 125 -7.13 -7.95 11.29
N PRO A 126 -5.82 -8.19 11.17
CA PRO A 126 -4.82 -7.14 10.91
C PRO A 126 -4.77 -6.75 9.42
N LEU A 127 -5.89 -6.82 8.69
CA LEU A 127 -5.92 -6.54 7.26
C LEU A 127 -5.63 -5.06 6.96
N THR A 128 -6.06 -4.15 7.84
CA THR A 128 -5.78 -2.71 7.76
C THR A 128 -4.29 -2.36 7.73
N ILE A 129 -3.43 -3.18 8.35
CA ILE A 129 -1.97 -3.00 8.29
C ILE A 129 -1.44 -3.40 6.91
N LEU A 130 -2.04 -4.44 6.33
CA LEU A 130 -1.66 -5.00 5.03
C LEU A 130 -2.33 -4.28 3.86
N ASP A 131 -3.23 -3.30 4.08
CA ASP A 131 -3.96 -2.60 3.01
C ASP A 131 -3.06 -2.05 1.91
N GLY A 132 -1.96 -1.40 2.32
CA GLY A 132 -0.96 -0.91 1.39
C GLY A 132 -0.31 -2.04 0.60
N ASP A 133 0.13 -3.11 1.27
CA ASP A 133 0.76 -4.25 0.62
C ASP A 133 -0.20 -4.97 -0.34
N ILE A 134 -1.44 -5.19 0.08
CA ILE A 134 -2.52 -5.77 -0.71
C ILE A 134 -2.78 -4.91 -1.95
N PHE A 135 -2.83 -3.58 -1.78
CA PHE A 135 -2.99 -2.66 -2.90
C PHE A 135 -1.81 -2.77 -3.89
N PHE A 136 -0.57 -2.78 -3.41
CA PHE A 136 0.59 -2.86 -4.31
C PHE A 136 0.70 -4.22 -5.00
N ILE A 137 0.43 -5.31 -4.29
CA ILE A 137 0.42 -6.67 -4.84
C ILE A 137 -0.70 -6.82 -5.88
N SER A 138 -1.91 -6.36 -5.56
CA SER A 138 -3.07 -6.42 -6.46
C SER A 138 -2.84 -5.59 -7.71
N PHE A 139 -2.23 -4.41 -7.57
CA PHE A 139 -1.81 -3.58 -8.70
C PHE A 139 -0.79 -4.31 -9.59
N ALA A 140 0.28 -4.86 -9.01
CA ALA A 140 1.31 -5.58 -9.76
C ALA A 140 0.74 -6.82 -10.48
N LEU A 141 -0.17 -7.55 -9.82
CA LEU A 141 -0.84 -8.71 -10.38
C LEU A 141 -1.77 -8.31 -11.53
N SER A 142 -2.61 -7.30 -11.33
CA SER A 142 -3.53 -6.78 -12.35
C SER A 142 -2.77 -6.27 -13.57
N LEU A 143 -1.71 -5.50 -13.36
CA LEU A 143 -0.86 -5.01 -14.44
C LEU A 143 -0.26 -6.18 -15.24
N ARG A 144 0.24 -7.20 -14.55
CA ARG A 144 0.83 -8.40 -15.19
C ARG A 144 -0.20 -9.20 -15.99
N LEU A 145 -1.42 -9.33 -15.48
CA LEU A 145 -2.50 -10.01 -16.18
C LEU A 145 -2.89 -9.23 -17.44
N MET A 146 -3.06 -7.91 -17.35
CA MET A 146 -3.38 -7.07 -18.50
C MET A 146 -2.28 -7.12 -19.57
N LEU A 147 -1.01 -7.02 -19.17
CA LEU A 147 0.12 -7.12 -20.11
C LEU A 147 0.20 -8.48 -20.82
N ARG A 148 -0.33 -9.56 -20.22
CA ARG A 148 -0.42 -10.87 -20.88
C ARG A 148 -1.54 -10.92 -21.90
N THR A 149 -2.67 -10.26 -21.64
CA THR A 149 -3.82 -10.26 -22.55
C THR A 149 -3.56 -9.45 -23.84
N TYR A 150 -2.68 -8.46 -23.78
CA TYR A 150 -2.34 -7.60 -24.93
C TYR A 150 -1.10 -8.05 -25.72
N ARG A 151 -0.50 -9.20 -25.37
CA ARG A 151 0.53 -9.87 -26.18
C ARG A 151 -0.11 -10.88 -27.11
#